data_AF-A0A1G0XAM4-F1
#
_entry.id   AF-A0A1G0XAM4-F1
#
_cell.length_a   1.000
_cell.length_b   1.000
_cell.length_c   1.000
_cell.angle_alpha   90.00
_cell.angle_beta   90.00
_cell.angle_gamma   90.00
#
_symmetry.space_group_name_H-M   'P 1'
#
loop_
_entity.id
_entity.type
_entity.pdbx_description
1 polymer ?
#
loop_
_entity_poly.entity_id
_entity_poly.type
_entity_poly.pdbx_seq_one_letter_code
_entity_poly.pdbx_strand_id
1 'polypeptide(L)'
;MKTWLSIITLIVISSCLDNSMLAQNENGFDFIKANYDRTFPDDFTVELINPNSLFMDSYEKSESILEELRLTTKDIIGKEMIFDYDLFTVEMVVSSDSILSWKSIENEKVENETTRTIHIDEHTTLKSWLEADNTFITVYADYRKGETHAVLYRASGKVEPISGTIN
;
A
#
# COMPACT_ATOMS: atom_id res chain seq x y z
N MET A 1 -23.68 -31.90 -46.40
CA MET A 1 -24.03 -30.47 -46.27
C MET A 1 -23.96 -29.92 -44.84
N LYS A 2 -24.24 -30.69 -43.78
CA LYS A 2 -24.28 -30.17 -42.38
C LYS A 2 -22.91 -29.80 -41.77
N THR A 3 -21.80 -30.39 -42.22
CA THR A 3 -20.46 -30.15 -41.64
C THR A 3 -19.80 -28.86 -42.10
N TRP A 4 -20.11 -28.39 -43.31
CA TRP A 4 -19.53 -27.16 -43.87
C TRP A 4 -20.12 -25.90 -43.23
N LEU A 5 -21.41 -25.90 -42.87
CA LEU A 5 -22.02 -24.78 -42.16
C LEU A 5 -21.34 -24.56 -40.80
N SER A 6 -21.05 -25.62 -40.04
CA SER A 6 -20.44 -25.52 -38.71
C SER A 6 -19.04 -24.91 -38.73
N ILE A 7 -18.25 -25.20 -39.77
CA ILE A 7 -16.89 -24.65 -39.92
C ILE A 7 -16.95 -23.16 -40.26
N ILE A 8 -17.88 -22.75 -41.14
CA ILE A 8 -18.06 -21.34 -41.50
C ILE A 8 -18.53 -20.54 -40.29
N THR A 9 -19.47 -21.07 -39.49
CA THR A 9 -19.93 -20.38 -38.27
C THR A 9 -18.79 -20.20 -37.26
N LEU A 10 -17.90 -21.18 -37.10
CA LEU A 10 -16.76 -21.09 -36.19
C LEU A 10 -15.76 -20.01 -36.63
N ILE A 11 -15.49 -19.92 -37.94
CA ILE A 11 -14.58 -18.91 -38.51
C ILE A 11 -15.17 -17.50 -38.34
N VAL A 12 -16.48 -17.33 -38.59
CA VAL A 12 -17.15 -16.03 -38.43
C VAL A 12 -17.11 -15.58 -36.96
N ILE A 13 -17.41 -16.47 -36.01
CA ILE A 13 -17.36 -16.14 -34.57
C ILE A 13 -15.93 -15.74 -34.14
N SER A 14 -14.91 -16.49 -34.58
CA SER A 14 -13.50 -16.15 -34.27
C SER A 14 -13.13 -14.78 -34.83
N SER A 15 -13.48 -14.50 -36.10
CA SER A 15 -13.17 -13.21 -36.74
C SER A 15 -13.91 -12.02 -36.13
N CYS A 16 -15.12 -12.22 -35.57
CA CYS A 16 -15.84 -11.17 -34.86
C CYS A 16 -15.24 -10.89 -33.47
N LEU A 17 -14.75 -11.91 -32.77
CA LEU A 17 -14.12 -11.75 -31.46
C LEU A 17 -12.77 -11.03 -31.58
N ASP A 18 -11.93 -11.41 -32.53
CA ASP A 18 -10.61 -10.80 -32.73
C ASP A 18 -10.71 -9.31 -33.11
N ASN A 19 -11.65 -8.95 -34.00
CA ASN A 19 -11.90 -7.55 -34.37
C ASN A 19 -12.48 -6.73 -33.21
N SER A 20 -13.29 -7.33 -32.34
CA SER A 20 -13.82 -6.64 -31.16
C SER A 20 -12.75 -6.37 -30.09
N MET A 21 -11.77 -7.26 -29.95
CA MET A 21 -10.65 -7.09 -29.01
C MET A 21 -9.61 -6.09 -29.54
N LEU A 22 -9.34 -6.08 -30.85
CA LEU A 22 -8.50 -5.05 -31.49
C LEU A 22 -9.12 -3.65 -31.37
N ALA A 23 -10.43 -3.52 -31.64
CA ALA A 23 -11.12 -2.24 -31.52
C ALA A 23 -11.20 -1.71 -30.07
N GLN A 24 -11.24 -2.58 -29.05
CA GLN A 24 -11.17 -2.16 -27.64
C GLN A 24 -9.75 -1.73 -27.24
N ASN A 25 -8.72 -2.34 -27.82
CA ASN A 25 -7.32 -2.00 -27.56
C ASN A 25 -6.94 -0.64 -28.16
N GLU A 26 -7.36 -0.37 -29.41
CA GLU A 26 -7.09 0.91 -30.07
C GLU A 26 -7.82 2.08 -29.39
N ASN A 27 -9.11 1.91 -29.06
CA ASN A 27 -9.86 2.95 -28.33
C ASN A 27 -9.36 3.16 -26.90
N GLY A 28 -8.88 2.11 -26.23
CA GLY A 28 -8.30 2.21 -24.88
C GLY A 28 -6.93 2.90 -24.89
N PHE A 29 -6.09 2.59 -25.87
CA PHE A 29 -4.78 3.23 -26.04
C PHE A 29 -4.92 4.70 -26.41
N ASP A 30 -5.84 5.04 -27.32
CA ASP A 30 -6.11 6.43 -27.69
C ASP A 30 -6.72 7.23 -26.53
N PHE A 31 -7.53 6.61 -25.67
CA PHE A 31 -8.05 7.23 -24.45
C PHE A 31 -6.95 7.47 -23.40
N ILE A 32 -6.04 6.52 -23.22
CA ILE A 32 -4.89 6.67 -22.32
C ILE A 32 -3.96 7.77 -22.84
N LYS A 33 -3.67 7.76 -24.15
CA LYS A 33 -2.80 8.75 -24.79
C LYS A 33 -3.40 10.16 -24.76
N ALA A 34 -4.69 10.31 -25.06
CA ALA A 34 -5.36 11.61 -24.99
C ALA A 34 -5.41 12.18 -23.56
N ASN A 35 -5.51 11.32 -22.54
CA ASN A 35 -5.40 11.76 -21.15
C ASN A 35 -3.94 12.06 -20.74
N TYR A 36 -2.96 11.31 -21.25
CA TYR A 36 -1.53 11.57 -21.02
C TYR A 36 -1.10 12.91 -21.64
N ASP A 37 -1.40 13.14 -22.92
CA ASP A 37 -1.05 14.36 -23.66
C ASP A 37 -1.76 15.61 -23.07
N ARG A 38 -2.96 15.43 -22.47
CA ARG A 38 -3.66 16.48 -21.73
C ARG A 38 -3.03 16.77 -20.36
N THR A 39 -2.43 15.77 -19.72
CA THR A 39 -1.80 15.89 -18.41
C THR A 39 -0.36 16.42 -18.53
N PHE A 40 0.31 16.13 -19.65
CA PHE A 40 1.70 16.48 -19.92
C PHE A 40 1.85 17.03 -21.36
N PRO A 41 1.39 18.26 -21.64
CA PRO A 41 1.51 18.87 -22.96
C PRO A 41 2.99 19.02 -23.38
N ASP A 42 3.29 18.91 -24.67
CA ASP A 42 4.67 18.92 -25.23
C ASP A 42 5.50 20.18 -24.90
N ASP A 43 4.85 21.23 -24.40
CA ASP A 43 5.47 22.46 -23.91
C ASP A 43 6.01 22.32 -22.48
N PHE A 44 5.89 21.13 -21.88
CA PHE A 44 6.48 20.80 -20.59
C PHE A 44 7.99 20.60 -20.78
N THR A 45 8.73 21.72 -20.80
CA THR A 45 10.16 21.69 -20.54
C THR A 45 10.35 21.16 -19.13
N VAL A 46 10.62 19.86 -19.02
CA VAL A 46 11.22 19.28 -17.83
C VAL A 46 12.58 19.94 -17.70
N GLU A 47 12.67 21.06 -16.97
CA GLU A 47 13.91 21.37 -16.27
C GLU A 47 14.27 20.09 -15.57
N LEU A 48 15.37 19.45 -16.01
CA LEU A 48 15.84 18.17 -15.52
C LEU A 48 15.75 18.18 -14.00
N ILE A 49 14.66 17.60 -13.51
CA ILE A 49 14.35 17.43 -12.11
C ILE A 49 15.56 16.69 -11.59
N ASN A 50 16.36 17.38 -10.78
CA ASN A 50 17.55 16.83 -10.16
C ASN A 50 17.16 15.43 -9.65
N PRO A 51 17.88 14.35 -9.99
CA PRO A 51 17.50 13.00 -9.54
C PRO A 51 17.40 12.90 -8.00
N ASN A 52 17.88 13.90 -7.26
CA ASN A 52 17.68 14.06 -5.82
C ASN A 52 16.31 14.60 -5.39
N SER A 53 15.42 15.02 -6.29
CA SER A 53 14.06 15.51 -5.95
C SER A 53 12.94 14.53 -6.33
N LEU A 54 13.28 13.31 -6.74
CA LEU A 54 12.36 12.16 -6.72
C LEU A 54 12.27 11.49 -5.35
N PHE A 55 13.14 11.88 -4.43
CA PHE A 55 12.94 11.61 -3.01
C PHE A 55 11.91 12.63 -2.52
N MET A 56 10.79 12.15 -1.97
CA MET A 56 9.85 12.96 -1.21
C MET A 56 10.64 13.99 -0.40
N ASP A 57 10.27 15.27 -0.52
CA ASP A 57 10.85 16.35 0.26
C ASP A 57 11.13 15.85 1.66
N SER A 58 12.40 15.96 2.05
CA SER A 58 12.91 15.51 3.33
C SER A 58 11.95 15.96 4.42
N TYR A 59 11.26 14.99 5.05
CA TYR A 59 10.63 15.20 6.34
C TYR A 59 11.66 15.96 7.19
N GLU A 60 11.33 17.18 7.62
CA GLU A 60 12.13 17.91 8.58
C GLU A 60 12.29 17.00 9.79
N LYS A 61 13.48 16.43 9.92
CA LYS A 61 13.87 15.57 11.02
C LYS A 61 13.92 16.46 12.26
N SER A 62 12.82 16.55 12.98
CA SER A 62 12.90 16.92 14.39
C SER A 62 13.79 15.85 15.04
N GLU A 63 14.96 16.26 15.54
CA GLU A 63 15.77 15.38 16.36
C GLU A 63 15.06 15.21 17.71
N SER A 64 14.00 14.39 17.74
CA SER A 64 13.60 13.76 18.97
C SER A 64 14.73 12.80 19.35
N ILE A 65 15.31 13.03 20.52
CA ILE A 65 16.20 12.05 21.15
C ILE A 65 15.28 10.92 21.62
N LEU A 66 14.80 10.10 20.68
CA LEU A 66 14.17 8.83 21.01
C LEU A 66 15.27 7.92 21.52
N GLU A 67 15.08 7.43 22.74
CA GLU A 67 15.96 6.43 23.32
C GLU A 67 15.88 5.20 22.41
N GLU A 68 16.97 4.88 21.70
CA GLU A 68 16.97 3.80 20.72
C GLU A 68 16.54 2.48 21.39
N LEU A 69 15.40 1.91 20.96
CA LEU A 69 14.91 0.63 21.45
C LEU A 69 15.89 -0.53 21.16
N ARG A 70 16.58 -0.46 20.01
CA ARG A 70 17.55 -1.48 19.52
C ARG A 70 16.98 -2.91 19.47
N LEU A 71 15.67 -3.05 19.25
CA LEU A 71 15.00 -4.34 19.14
C LEU A 71 15.09 -4.89 17.71
N THR A 72 15.14 -6.21 17.57
CA THR A 72 14.99 -6.90 16.28
C THR A 72 13.53 -7.23 16.00
N THR A 73 13.20 -7.57 14.76
CA THR A 73 11.87 -8.05 14.37
C THR A 73 11.49 -9.38 15.05
N LYS A 74 12.47 -10.13 15.56
CA LYS A 74 12.22 -11.35 16.36
C LYS A 74 11.91 -11.02 17.81
N ASP A 75 12.53 -9.98 18.35
CA ASP A 75 12.35 -9.59 19.76
C ASP A 75 10.95 -9.08 20.05
N ILE A 76 10.24 -8.56 19.05
CA ILE A 76 8.88 -8.00 19.19
C ILE A 76 7.78 -9.06 19.10
N ILE A 77 8.10 -10.29 18.67
CA ILE A 77 7.10 -11.35 18.54
C ILE A 77 6.56 -11.74 19.92
N GLY A 78 5.23 -11.67 20.07
CA GLY A 78 4.52 -11.98 21.31
C GLY A 78 4.65 -10.91 22.40
N LYS A 79 5.28 -9.76 22.12
CA LYS A 79 5.33 -8.62 23.05
C LYS A 79 4.21 -7.63 22.78
N GLU A 80 3.70 -7.06 23.84
CA GLU A 80 2.85 -5.86 23.80
C GLU A 80 3.75 -4.65 23.55
N MET A 81 3.53 -3.99 22.42
CA MET A 81 4.24 -2.77 22.02
C MET A 81 3.22 -1.64 21.87
N ILE A 82 3.58 -0.44 22.31
CA ILE A 82 2.73 0.74 22.17
C ILE A 82 3.14 1.51 20.93
N PHE A 83 2.21 1.67 19.99
CA PHE A 83 2.37 2.51 18.81
C PHE A 83 1.60 3.81 19.05
N ASP A 84 2.33 4.89 19.26
CA ASP A 84 1.79 6.21 19.54
C ASP A 84 1.87 7.09 18.30
N TYR A 85 0.75 7.18 17.57
CA TYR A 85 0.63 8.01 16.37
C TYR A 85 0.03 9.38 16.72
N ASP A 86 0.30 10.37 15.87
CA ASP A 86 -0.20 11.75 16.04
C ASP A 86 -1.73 11.86 16.21
N LEU A 87 -2.49 10.86 15.75
CA LEU A 87 -3.96 10.84 15.81
C LEU A 87 -4.54 9.90 16.87
N PHE A 88 -3.81 8.86 17.25
CA PHE A 88 -4.30 7.82 18.15
C PHE A 88 -3.16 6.93 18.64
N THR A 89 -3.35 6.31 19.79
CA THR A 89 -2.42 5.34 20.36
C THR A 89 -3.04 3.94 20.33
N VAL A 90 -2.27 2.95 19.88
CA VAL A 90 -2.66 1.54 19.92
C VAL A 90 -1.64 0.70 20.67
N GLU A 91 -2.13 -0.28 21.40
CA GLU A 91 -1.31 -1.40 21.88
C GLU A 91 -1.41 -2.51 20.82
N MET A 92 -0.26 -3.02 20.37
CA MET A 92 -0.17 -4.04 19.33
C MET A 92 0.68 -5.23 19.80
N VAL A 93 0.20 -6.44 19.51
CA VAL A 93 0.93 -7.69 19.71
C VAL A 93 1.06 -8.41 18.38
N VAL A 94 2.30 -8.57 17.92
CA VAL A 94 2.60 -9.35 16.71
C VAL A 94 2.82 -10.80 17.12
N SER A 95 1.87 -11.69 16.85
CA SER A 95 1.99 -13.11 17.20
C SER A 95 2.82 -13.89 16.17
N SER A 96 2.76 -13.48 14.90
CA SER A 96 3.55 -14.03 13.81
C SER A 96 3.59 -13.04 12.65
N ASP A 97 4.30 -13.40 11.57
CA ASP A 97 4.30 -12.62 10.33
C ASP A 97 2.92 -12.52 9.65
N SER A 98 1.98 -13.37 10.06
CA SER A 98 0.62 -13.43 9.50
C SER A 98 -0.49 -13.07 10.47
N ILE A 99 -0.19 -12.84 11.75
CA ILE A 99 -1.20 -12.59 12.79
C ILE A 99 -0.72 -11.43 13.67
N LEU A 100 -1.57 -10.41 13.80
CA LEU A 100 -1.42 -9.35 14.78
C LEU A 100 -2.72 -9.14 15.53
N SER A 101 -2.63 -8.72 16.79
CA SER A 101 -3.78 -8.16 17.52
C SER A 101 -3.46 -6.73 17.92
N TRP A 102 -4.48 -5.89 17.93
CA TRP A 102 -4.32 -4.51 18.36
C TRP A 102 -5.56 -4.03 19.11
N LYS A 103 -5.40 -3.03 19.96
CA LYS A 103 -6.51 -2.32 20.58
C LYS A 103 -6.18 -0.84 20.63
N SER A 104 -7.17 0.00 20.33
CA SER A 104 -7.07 1.42 20.67
C SER A 104 -7.10 1.56 22.20
N ILE A 105 -6.23 2.40 22.75
CA ILE A 105 -6.21 2.67 24.20
C ILE A 105 -7.56 3.27 24.66
N GLU A 106 -8.27 3.99 23.80
CA GLU A 106 -9.53 4.65 24.16
C GLU A 106 -10.72 3.67 24.23
N ASN A 107 -10.75 2.68 23.34
CA ASN A 107 -11.91 1.81 23.17
C ASN A 107 -11.73 0.42 23.83
N GLU A 108 -10.49 0.07 24.22
CA GLU A 108 -10.05 -1.19 24.85
C GLU A 108 -10.45 -2.51 24.14
N LYS A 109 -11.22 -2.43 23.06
CA LYS A 109 -11.63 -3.58 22.26
C LYS A 109 -10.43 -4.11 21.47
N VAL A 110 -10.11 -5.37 21.71
CA VAL A 110 -9.05 -6.08 20.99
C VAL A 110 -9.59 -6.58 19.65
N GLU A 111 -8.93 -6.17 18.59
CA GLU A 111 -9.13 -6.67 17.22
C GLU A 111 -8.00 -7.65 16.87
N ASN A 112 -8.32 -8.67 16.09
CA ASN A 112 -7.36 -9.70 15.66
C ASN A 112 -7.36 -9.76 14.14
N GLU A 113 -6.20 -9.53 13.54
CA GLU A 113 -6.08 -9.29 12.12
C GLU A 113 -5.13 -10.29 11.46
N THR A 114 -5.55 -10.77 10.28
CA THR A 114 -4.64 -11.48 9.38
C THR A 114 -3.81 -10.44 8.64
N THR A 115 -2.50 -10.51 8.80
CA THR A 115 -1.56 -9.54 8.24
C THR A 115 -0.63 -10.17 7.22
N ARG A 116 0.01 -9.33 6.41
CA ARG A 116 1.15 -9.67 5.56
C ARG A 116 2.34 -8.85 6.07
N THR A 117 3.38 -9.54 6.53
CA THR A 117 4.63 -8.89 6.95
C THR A 117 5.72 -9.12 5.90
N ILE A 118 6.40 -8.04 5.52
CA ILE A 118 7.66 -8.05 4.79
C ILE A 118 8.74 -7.57 5.75
N HIS A 119 9.79 -8.36 5.93
CA HIS A 119 10.99 -7.93 6.64
C HIS A 119 11.87 -7.19 5.66
N ILE A 120 12.12 -5.91 5.92
CA ILE A 120 13.03 -5.08 5.11
C ILE A 120 14.47 -5.41 5.54
N ASP A 121 14.71 -5.47 6.85
CA ASP A 121 15.93 -5.97 7.47
C ASP A 121 15.64 -6.60 8.85
N GLU A 122 16.68 -6.80 9.68
CA GLU A 122 16.58 -7.39 11.02
C GLU A 122 15.83 -6.51 12.05
N HIS A 123 15.67 -5.22 11.77
CA HIS A 123 15.04 -4.24 12.67
C HIS A 123 13.80 -3.57 12.08
N THR A 124 13.54 -3.74 10.78
CA THR A 124 12.45 -3.05 10.08
C THR A 124 11.47 -3.99 9.41
N THR A 125 10.18 -3.66 9.55
CA THR A 125 9.11 -4.37 8.84
C THR A 125 8.16 -3.43 8.13
N LEU A 126 7.56 -3.95 7.07
CA LEU A 126 6.34 -3.42 6.46
C LEU A 126 5.21 -4.43 6.68
N LYS A 127 4.14 -4.01 7.34
CA LYS A 127 2.96 -4.83 7.65
C LYS A 127 1.75 -4.27 6.93
N SER A 128 0.84 -5.13 6.50
CA SER A 128 -0.44 -4.67 5.96
C SER A 128 -1.58 -5.64 6.25
N TRP A 129 -2.75 -5.10 6.56
CA TRP A 129 -3.98 -5.85 6.83
C TRP A 129 -5.22 -5.06 6.40
N LEU A 130 -6.35 -5.76 6.36
CA LEU A 130 -7.66 -5.20 6.05
C LEU A 130 -8.56 -5.38 7.28
N GLU A 131 -9.05 -4.28 7.83
CA GLU A 131 -9.95 -4.29 8.98
C GLU A 131 -11.39 -4.62 8.58
N ALA A 132 -12.22 -4.96 9.57
CA ALA A 132 -13.62 -5.32 9.36
C ALA A 132 -14.48 -4.21 8.72
N ASP A 133 -14.08 -2.95 8.87
CA ASP A 133 -14.75 -1.79 8.27
C ASP A 133 -14.30 -1.48 6.83
N ASN A 134 -13.45 -2.33 6.25
CA ASN A 134 -12.77 -2.17 4.97
C ASN A 134 -11.70 -1.08 4.93
N THR A 135 -11.20 -0.63 6.08
CA THR A 135 -9.97 0.15 6.13
C THR A 135 -8.77 -0.77 5.84
N PHE A 136 -8.04 -0.48 4.77
CA PHE A 136 -6.76 -1.15 4.50
C PHE A 136 -5.63 -0.34 5.13
N ILE A 137 -4.74 -1.00 5.87
CA ILE A 137 -3.66 -0.34 6.61
C ILE A 137 -2.33 -0.90 6.15
N THR A 138 -1.36 -0.01 5.94
CA THR A 138 0.04 -0.36 5.78
C THR A 138 0.87 0.36 6.83
N VAL A 139 1.69 -0.38 7.57
CA VAL A 139 2.57 0.15 8.63
C VAL A 139 4.02 -0.20 8.32
N TYR A 140 4.88 0.81 8.30
CA TYR A 140 6.33 0.69 8.40
C TYR A 140 6.74 0.88 9.86
N ALA A 141 7.59 -0.02 10.38
CA ALA A 141 8.12 0.08 11.74
C ALA A 141 9.64 -0.15 11.74
N ASP A 142 10.40 0.79 12.33
CA ASP A 142 11.82 0.67 12.65
C ASP A 142 11.98 0.47 14.17
N TYR A 143 12.16 -0.79 14.57
CA TYR A 143 12.27 -1.19 15.98
C TYR A 143 13.64 -0.89 16.59
N ARG A 144 14.63 -0.48 15.80
CA ARG A 144 15.91 0.00 16.33
C ARG A 144 15.74 1.41 16.87
N LYS A 145 15.00 2.26 16.16
CA LYS A 145 14.78 3.67 16.52
C LYS A 145 13.50 3.94 17.30
N GLY A 146 12.55 3.01 17.27
CA GLY A 146 11.21 3.24 17.80
C GLY A 146 10.40 4.18 16.92
N GLU A 147 10.60 4.15 15.60
CA GLU A 147 9.88 4.98 14.63
C GLU A 147 8.81 4.15 13.90
N THR A 148 7.62 4.73 13.70
CA THR A 148 6.57 4.10 12.90
C THR A 148 5.90 5.10 11.96
N HIS A 149 5.52 4.61 10.79
CA HIS A 149 4.73 5.34 9.80
C HIS A 149 3.62 4.44 9.31
N ALA A 150 2.42 4.97 9.12
CA ALA A 150 1.32 4.20 8.56
C ALA A 150 0.54 5.01 7.52
N VAL A 151 -0.11 4.27 6.62
CA VAL A 151 -1.09 4.83 5.68
C VAL A 151 -2.38 4.06 5.85
N LEU A 152 -3.46 4.79 6.15
CA LEU A 152 -4.80 4.25 6.30
C LEU A 152 -5.60 4.60 5.05
N TYR A 153 -6.05 3.58 4.34
CA TYR A 153 -6.94 3.68 3.20
C TYR A 153 -8.35 3.37 3.66
N ARG A 154 -9.12 4.43 3.98
CA ARG A 154 -10.48 4.31 4.51
C ARG A 154 -11.44 3.82 3.44
N ALA A 155 -12.51 3.14 3.86
CA ALA A 155 -13.60 2.74 2.96
C ALA A 155 -14.24 3.94 2.21
N SER A 156 -14.14 5.15 2.75
CA SER A 156 -14.58 6.40 2.09
C SER A 156 -13.70 6.84 0.92
N GLY A 157 -12.56 6.18 0.70
CA GLY A 157 -11.52 6.58 -0.26
C GLY A 157 -10.53 7.62 0.28
N LYS A 158 -10.70 8.08 1.53
CA LYS A 158 -9.72 8.95 2.18
C LYS A 158 -8.43 8.18 2.46
N VAL A 159 -7.29 8.77 2.11
CA VAL A 159 -5.95 8.26 2.43
C VAL A 159 -5.35 9.14 3.52
N GLU A 160 -4.96 8.55 4.64
CA GLU A 160 -4.44 9.26 5.81
C GLU A 160 -3.04 8.74 6.14
N PRO A 161 -1.97 9.47 5.79
CA PRO A 161 -0.64 9.17 6.29
C PRO A 161 -0.52 9.66 7.73
N ILE A 162 0.06 8.81 8.59
CA ILE A 162 0.34 9.12 10.00
C ILE A 162 1.75 8.69 10.36
N SER A 163 2.37 9.43 11.28
CA SER A 163 3.66 9.11 11.88
C SER A 163 3.51 8.93 13.37
N GLY A 164 4.47 8.24 13.98
CA GLY A 164 4.45 7.98 15.40
C GLY A 164 5.72 7.35 15.93
N THR A 165 5.64 6.94 17.18
CA THR A 165 6.72 6.27 17.90
C THR A 165 6.29 4.90 18.41
N ILE A 166 7.27 4.04 18.66
CA ILE A 166 7.07 2.71 19.24
C ILE A 166 7.73 2.70 20.60
N ASN A 167 7.04 2.18 21.62
CA ASN A 167 7.54 2.04 22.99
C ASN A 167 7.28 0.62 23.52
#